data_AF-A0A9X9A217-F1
#
_entry.id   AF-A0A9X9A217-F1
#
_cell.length_a   1.000
_cell.length_b   1.000
_cell.length_c   1.000
_cell.angle_alpha   90.00
_cell.angle_beta   90.00
_cell.angle_gamma   90.00
#
_symmetry.space_group_name_H-M   'P 1'
#
loop_
_entity.id
_entity.type
_entity.pdbx_description
1 polymer ?
#
loop_
_entity_poly.entity_id
_entity_poly.type
_entity_poly.pdbx_seq_one_letter_code
_entity_poly.pdbx_strand_id
1 'polypeptide(L)'
;HAITITDFADGLTKNYEIPFRHAHHAASAIANMSLEQKKELHELHFKEVNMYLQEHFKINLLEKEWKEIISPEAFIQKRNVYGGPSKKEMNRMIQNRKESFRKEEDVFEKEKQRILQTENDL
;
A
#
# COMPACT_ATOMS: atom_id res chain seq x y z
N HIS A 1 11.92 11.05 0.08
CA HIS A 1 11.05 10.59 -1.02
C HIS A 1 9.61 10.34 -0.54
N ALA A 2 8.61 10.93 -1.22
CA ALA A 2 7.20 10.93 -0.80
C ALA A 2 6.39 9.68 -1.18
N ILE A 3 6.78 8.50 -0.69
CA ILE A 3 6.15 7.20 -1.04
C ILE A 3 4.65 7.17 -0.73
N THR A 4 4.23 7.79 0.38
CA THR A 4 2.83 7.78 0.82
C THR A 4 1.97 8.85 0.14
N ILE A 5 2.50 9.64 -0.79
CA ILE A 5 1.77 10.75 -1.43
C ILE A 5 0.54 10.31 -2.22
N THR A 6 0.50 9.06 -2.67
CA THR A 6 -0.70 8.51 -3.31
C THR A 6 -1.87 8.40 -2.33
N ASP A 7 -1.61 8.12 -1.06
CA ASP A 7 -2.63 8.07 -0.01
C ASP A 7 -3.17 9.48 0.34
N PHE A 8 -2.38 10.53 0.08
CA PHE A 8 -2.85 11.92 0.13
C PHE A 8 -3.92 12.16 -0.95
N ALA A 9 -3.64 11.81 -2.20
CA ALA A 9 -4.60 11.97 -3.31
C ALA A 9 -5.88 11.13 -3.07
N ASP A 10 -5.72 9.88 -2.63
CA ASP A 10 -6.84 9.00 -2.29
C ASP A 10 -7.68 9.58 -1.16
N GLY A 11 -7.05 10.11 -0.11
CA GLY A 11 -7.72 10.77 1.02
C GLY A 11 -8.53 11.99 0.59
N LEU A 12 -7.96 12.85 -0.25
CA LEU A 12 -8.67 14.01 -0.81
C LEU A 12 -9.89 13.61 -1.64
N THR A 13 -9.73 12.58 -2.48
CA THR A 13 -10.82 12.09 -3.33
C THR A 13 -11.94 11.48 -2.48
N LYS A 14 -11.58 10.65 -1.50
CA LYS A 14 -12.52 9.87 -0.70
C LYS A 14 -13.24 10.69 0.37
N ASN A 15 -12.52 11.57 1.06
CA ASN A 15 -13.05 12.27 2.24
C ASN A 15 -13.58 13.68 1.91
N TYR A 16 -13.12 14.28 0.81
CA TYR A 16 -13.44 15.67 0.44
C TYR A 16 -14.04 15.81 -0.96
N GLU A 17 -14.33 14.69 -1.63
CA GLU A 17 -14.96 14.65 -2.96
C GLU A 17 -14.19 15.43 -4.05
N ILE A 18 -12.89 15.66 -3.84
CA ILE A 18 -12.04 16.32 -4.84
C ILE A 18 -11.87 15.36 -6.03
N PRO A 19 -12.14 15.79 -7.28
CA PRO A 19 -11.97 14.91 -8.42
C PRO A 19 -10.53 14.38 -8.51
N PHE A 20 -10.38 13.08 -8.75
CA PHE A 20 -9.10 12.35 -8.70
C PHE A 20 -7.93 13.07 -9.39
N ARG A 21 -8.16 13.66 -10.57
CA ARG A 21 -7.13 14.42 -11.30
C ARG A 21 -6.62 15.63 -10.51
N HIS A 22 -7.50 16.37 -9.86
CA HIS A 22 -7.14 17.51 -9.02
C HIS A 22 -6.45 17.07 -7.74
N ALA A 23 -6.91 15.99 -7.12
CA ALA A 23 -6.27 15.40 -5.96
C ALA A 23 -4.82 14.95 -6.27
N HIS A 24 -4.59 14.33 -7.43
CA HIS A 24 -3.25 13.97 -7.88
C HIS A 24 -2.36 15.19 -8.20
N HIS A 25 -2.94 16.26 -8.74
CA HIS A 25 -2.20 17.51 -8.92
C HIS A 25 -1.77 18.10 -7.57
N ALA A 26 -2.67 18.12 -6.59
CA ALA A 26 -2.37 18.55 -5.22
C ALA A 26 -1.25 17.68 -4.59
N ALA A 27 -1.33 16.36 -4.73
CA ALA A 27 -0.29 15.43 -4.30
C ALA A 27 1.07 15.75 -4.92
N SER A 28 1.13 16.02 -6.23
CA SER A 28 2.37 16.43 -6.90
C SER A 28 2.91 17.76 -6.36
N ALA A 29 2.04 18.74 -6.07
CA ALA A 29 2.44 20.03 -5.53
C ALA A 29 3.05 19.88 -4.12
N ILE A 30 2.43 19.09 -3.26
CA ILE A 30 2.96 18.81 -1.90
C ILE A 30 4.26 18.00 -1.97
N ALA A 31 4.39 17.05 -2.89
CA ALA A 31 5.65 16.34 -3.10
C ALA A 31 6.78 17.27 -3.55
N ASN A 32 6.49 18.21 -4.47
CA ASN A 32 7.46 19.21 -4.91
C ASN A 32 7.83 20.17 -3.77
N MET A 33 6.86 20.58 -2.94
CA MET A 33 7.13 21.38 -1.73
C MET A 33 8.12 20.67 -0.79
N SER A 34 7.96 19.37 -0.58
CA SER A 34 8.91 18.54 0.19
C SER A 34 10.31 18.55 -0.43
N LEU A 35 10.41 18.41 -1.76
CA LEU A 35 11.69 18.47 -2.47
C LEU A 35 12.37 19.85 -2.36
N GLU A 36 11.63 20.93 -2.59
CA GLU A 36 12.11 22.31 -2.52
C GLU A 36 12.60 22.68 -1.12
N GLN A 37 11.86 22.25 -0.10
CA GLN A 37 12.24 22.45 1.30
C GLN A 37 13.36 21.49 1.78
N LYS A 38 13.79 20.53 0.94
CA LYS A 38 14.73 19.46 1.30
C LYS A 38 14.31 18.70 2.57
N LYS A 39 13.00 18.43 2.65
CA LYS A 39 12.34 17.75 3.77
C LYS A 39 11.66 16.50 3.28
N GLU A 40 11.57 15.49 4.12
CA GLU A 40 10.65 14.38 3.93
C GLU A 40 9.20 14.82 4.16
N LEU A 41 8.25 14.04 3.65
CA LEU A 41 6.82 14.39 3.72
C LEU A 41 6.34 14.57 5.17
N HIS A 42 6.86 13.76 6.10
CA HIS A 42 6.51 13.83 7.51
C HIS A 42 7.15 15.02 8.25
N GLU A 43 8.13 15.68 7.63
CA GLU A 43 8.81 16.86 8.16
C GLU A 43 8.17 18.16 7.65
N LEU A 44 7.28 18.09 6.65
CA LEU A 44 6.52 19.24 6.20
C LEU A 44 5.64 19.77 7.33
N HIS A 45 5.58 21.09 7.44
CA HIS A 45 4.76 21.72 8.44
C HIS A 45 3.29 21.61 8.03
N PHE A 46 2.50 20.87 8.81
CA PHE A 46 1.09 20.59 8.50
C PHE A 46 0.28 21.86 8.14
N LYS A 47 0.55 22.99 8.83
CA LYS A 47 -0.11 24.26 8.52
C LYS A 47 0.12 24.74 7.08
N GLU A 48 1.30 24.54 6.51
CA GLU A 48 1.61 24.93 5.12
C GLU A 48 0.80 24.10 4.13
N VAL A 49 0.72 22.78 4.38
CA VAL A 49 -0.10 21.85 3.59
C VAL A 49 -1.57 22.26 3.65
N ASN A 50 -2.09 22.59 4.84
CA ASN A 50 -3.48 23.02 4.99
C ASN A 50 -3.76 24.40 4.38
N MET A 51 -2.80 25.33 4.44
CA MET A 51 -2.93 26.62 3.74
C MET A 51 -3.07 26.42 2.24
N TYR A 52 -2.24 25.57 1.64
CA TYR A 52 -2.36 25.19 0.23
C TYR A 52 -3.75 24.62 -0.09
N LEU A 53 -4.23 23.67 0.72
CA LEU A 53 -5.55 23.06 0.52
C LEU A 53 -6.71 24.04 0.66
N GLN A 54 -6.62 24.99 1.59
CA GLN A 54 -7.61 26.07 1.74
C GLN A 54 -7.62 27.02 0.54
N GLU A 55 -6.44 27.37 0.03
CA GLU A 55 -6.32 28.26 -1.12
C GLU A 55 -6.96 27.65 -2.37
N HIS A 56 -6.61 26.39 -2.67
CA HIS A 56 -6.98 25.72 -3.92
C HIS A 56 -8.32 24.98 -3.89
N PHE A 57 -8.73 24.45 -2.73
CA PHE A 57 -9.88 23.55 -2.62
C PHE A 57 -10.89 23.94 -1.54
N LYS A 58 -10.60 24.97 -0.73
CA LYS A 58 -11.47 25.43 0.38
C LYS A 58 -11.75 24.35 1.43
N ILE A 59 -10.81 23.41 1.60
CA ILE A 59 -10.91 22.32 2.60
C ILE A 59 -9.76 22.36 3.62
N ASN A 60 -10.01 21.80 4.80
CA ASN A 60 -8.99 21.61 5.84
C ASN A 60 -8.86 20.12 6.13
N LEU A 61 -7.65 19.59 6.05
CA LEU A 61 -7.34 18.32 6.68
C LEU A 61 -7.33 18.48 8.19
N LEU A 62 -7.71 17.43 8.90
CA LEU A 62 -7.44 17.30 10.33
C LEU A 62 -6.01 16.79 10.51
N GLU A 63 -5.37 17.17 11.63
CA GLU A 63 -3.99 16.74 11.90
C GLU A 63 -3.86 15.21 11.98
N LYS A 64 -4.90 14.53 12.48
CA LYS A 64 -4.98 13.06 12.49
C LYS A 64 -4.95 12.47 11.07
N GLU A 65 -5.64 13.09 10.11
CA GLU A 65 -5.68 12.61 8.73
C GLU A 65 -4.32 12.79 8.07
N TRP A 66 -3.67 13.93 8.33
CA TRP A 66 -2.30 14.16 7.86
C TRP A 66 -1.32 13.13 8.44
N LYS A 67 -1.37 12.87 9.75
CA LYS A 67 -0.53 11.85 10.41
C LYS A 67 -0.74 10.45 9.84
N GLU A 68 -1.99 10.08 9.54
CA GLU A 68 -2.29 8.81 8.87
C GLU A 68 -1.74 8.76 7.44
N ILE A 69 -1.88 9.84 6.67
CA ILE A 69 -1.40 9.91 5.27
C ILE A 69 0.12 9.80 5.19
N ILE A 70 0.86 10.44 6.11
CA ILE A 70 2.33 10.41 6.09
C ILE A 70 2.93 9.15 6.74
N SER A 71 2.13 8.27 7.33
CA SER A 71 2.59 7.04 7.97
C SER A 71 2.72 5.89 6.95
N PRO A 72 3.94 5.34 6.75
CA PRO A 72 4.13 4.14 5.93
C PRO A 72 3.37 2.92 6.47
N GLU A 73 3.22 2.80 7.79
CA GLU A 73 2.49 1.71 8.43
C GLU A 73 1.00 1.80 8.08
N ALA A 74 0.39 2.98 8.25
CA ALA A 74 -1.01 3.20 7.88
C ALA A 74 -1.23 2.96 6.37
N PHE A 75 -0.29 3.43 5.53
CA PHE A 75 -0.29 3.20 4.09
C PHE A 75 -0.33 1.70 3.73
N ILE A 76 0.44 0.87 4.42
CA ILE A 76 0.45 -0.59 4.21
C ILE A 76 -0.85 -1.21 4.73
N GLN A 77 -1.32 -0.83 5.92
CA GLN A 77 -2.51 -1.43 6.52
C GLN A 77 -3.79 -1.13 5.72
N LYS A 78 -3.91 0.05 5.11
CA LYS A 78 -5.07 0.43 4.27
C LYS A 78 -5.22 -0.47 3.04
N ARG A 79 -4.13 -1.03 2.51
CA ARG A 79 -4.14 -1.90 1.32
C ARG A 79 -4.45 -3.34 1.72
N ASN A 80 -5.68 -3.54 2.19
CA ASN A 80 -6.20 -4.78 2.77
C ASN A 80 -7.09 -5.61 1.83
N VAL A 81 -7.17 -5.24 0.56
CA VAL A 81 -7.86 -5.98 -0.49
C VAL A 81 -7.06 -7.22 -0.90
N TYR A 82 -7.70 -8.16 -1.61
CA TYR A 82 -7.07 -9.40 -2.07
C TYR A 82 -5.72 -9.14 -2.75
N GLY A 83 -4.64 -9.71 -2.19
CA GLY A 83 -3.29 -9.57 -2.72
C GLY A 83 -2.53 -8.33 -2.24
N GLY A 84 -3.13 -7.53 -1.36
CA GLY A 84 -2.49 -6.34 -0.78
C GLY A 84 -1.41 -6.66 0.27
N PRO A 85 -0.52 -5.70 0.59
CA PRO A 85 0.60 -5.86 1.52
C PRO A 85 0.19 -5.80 3.00
N SER A 86 -1.09 -5.59 3.33
CA SER A 86 -1.53 -5.55 4.73
C SER A 86 -1.18 -6.84 5.48
N LYS A 87 -0.98 -6.75 6.80
CA LYS A 87 -0.65 -7.91 7.63
C LYS A 87 -1.68 -9.05 7.48
N LYS A 88 -2.96 -8.69 7.39
CA LYS A 88 -4.07 -9.64 7.20
C LYS A 88 -3.90 -10.44 5.91
N GLU A 89 -3.70 -9.75 4.80
CA GLU A 89 -3.61 -10.37 3.48
C GLU A 89 -2.30 -11.14 3.30
N MET A 90 -1.19 -10.61 3.81
CA MET A 90 0.09 -11.33 3.84
C MET A 90 -0.01 -12.64 4.60
N ASN A 91 -0.64 -12.64 5.78
CA ASN A 91 -0.87 -13.87 6.54
C ASN A 91 -1.73 -14.88 5.76
N ARG A 92 -2.83 -14.44 5.15
CA ARG A 92 -3.68 -15.29 4.31
C ARG A 92 -2.89 -15.89 3.14
N MET A 93 -2.12 -15.08 2.43
CA MET A 93 -1.31 -15.52 1.29
C MET A 93 -0.23 -16.52 1.71
N ILE A 94 0.44 -16.31 2.84
CA ILE A 94 1.44 -17.23 3.38
C ILE A 94 0.80 -18.58 3.72
N GLN A 95 -0.36 -18.60 4.38
CA GLN A 95 -1.05 -19.85 4.70
C GLN A 95 -1.48 -20.60 3.44
N ASN A 96 -2.11 -19.90 2.50
CA ASN A 96 -2.50 -20.50 1.22
C ASN A 96 -1.30 -21.09 0.47
N ARG A 97 -0.15 -20.39 0.44
CA ARG A 97 1.08 -20.89 -0.18
C ARG A 97 1.63 -22.14 0.51
N LYS A 98 1.61 -22.19 1.85
CA LYS A 98 2.03 -23.38 2.61
C LYS A 98 1.12 -24.57 2.35
N GLU A 99 -0.18 -24.34 2.17
CA GLU A 99 -1.13 -25.39 1.81
C GLU A 99 -0.93 -25.90 0.38
N SER A 100 -0.77 -25.00 -0.60
CA SER A 100 -0.46 -25.38 -1.98
C SER A 100 0.85 -26.15 -2.07
N PHE A 101 1.90 -25.67 -1.42
CA PHE A 101 3.21 -26.32 -1.41
C PHE A 101 3.13 -27.76 -0.88
N ARG A 102 2.43 -27.98 0.25
CA ARG A 102 2.22 -29.33 0.80
C ARG A 102 1.51 -30.26 -0.19
N LYS A 103 0.49 -29.77 -0.89
CA LYS A 103 -0.22 -30.56 -1.90
C LYS A 103 0.68 -30.93 -3.08
N GLU A 104 1.50 -29.99 -3.52
CA GLU A 104 2.48 -30.22 -4.60
C GLU A 104 3.55 -31.24 -4.18
N GLU A 105 4.04 -31.14 -2.94
CA GLU A 105 5.00 -32.09 -2.36
C GLU A 105 4.41 -33.51 -2.25
N ASP A 106 3.16 -33.65 -1.79
CA ASP A 106 2.45 -34.93 -1.73
C ASP A 106 2.29 -35.57 -3.13
N VAL A 107 1.98 -34.77 -4.15
CA VAL A 107 1.87 -35.24 -5.54
C VAL A 107 3.22 -35.68 -6.08
N PHE A 108 4.26 -34.87 -5.84
CA PHE A 108 5.62 -35.17 -6.26
C PHE A 108 6.12 -36.50 -5.67
N GLU A 109 5.94 -36.71 -4.36
CA GLU A 109 6.42 -37.93 -3.71
C GLU A 109 5.67 -39.17 -4.21
N LYS A 110 4.35 -39.10 -4.43
CA LYS A 110 3.58 -40.20 -5.03
C LYS A 110 4.11 -40.58 -6.41
N GLU A 111 4.39 -39.59 -7.24
CA GLU A 111 4.88 -39.83 -8.61
C GLU A 111 6.29 -40.41 -8.62
N LYS A 112 7.16 -39.93 -7.73
CA LYS A 112 8.50 -40.49 -7.52
C LYS A 112 8.44 -41.97 -7.12
N GLN A 113 7.56 -42.34 -6.18
CA GLN A 113 7.40 -43.74 -5.78
C GLN A 113 6.86 -44.62 -6.92
N ARG A 114 5.93 -44.11 -7.73
CA ARG A 114 5.39 -44.80 -8.91
C ARG A 114 6.50 -45.18 -9.90
N ILE A 115 7.41 -44.24 -10.17
CA ILE A 115 8.53 -44.45 -11.09
C ILE A 115 9.49 -45.51 -10.52
N LEU A 116 9.90 -45.35 -9.25
CA LEU A 116 10.82 -46.29 -8.58
C LEU A 116 10.28 -47.73 -8.55
N GLN A 117 8.98 -47.90 -8.31
CA GLN A 117 8.37 -49.23 -8.32
C GLN A 117 8.42 -49.86 -9.71
N THR A 118 8.15 -49.07 -10.76
CA THR A 118 8.23 -49.55 -12.16
C THR A 118 9.67 -49.94 -12.54
N GLU A 119 10.67 -49.22 -12.04
CA GLU A 119 12.09 -49.55 -12.30
C GLU A 119 12.53 -50.84 -11.59
N ASN A 120 12.02 -51.12 -10.40
CA ASN A 120 12.36 -52.33 -9.64
C ASN A 120 11.64 -53.60 -10.15
N ASP A 121 10.53 -53.43 -10.87
CA ASP A 121 9.74 -54.53 -11.45
C ASP A 121 10.25 -54.97 -12.85
N LEU A 122 11.31 -54.33 -13.38
CA LEU A 122 12.01 -54.65 -14.64
C LEU A 122 13.25 -55.53 -14.41
#